data_AF-A0A6J5EWM1-F1
#
_entry.id   AF-A0A6J5EWM1-F1
#
_cell.length_a   1.000
_cell.length_b   1.000
_cell.length_c   1.000
_cell.angle_alpha   90.00
_cell.angle_beta   90.00
_cell.angle_gamma   90.00
#
_symmetry.space_group_name_H-M   'P 1'
#
loop_
_entity.id
_entity.type
_entity.pdbx_description
1 polymer ?
#
loop_
_entity_poly.entity_id
_entity_poly.type
_entity_poly.pdbx_seq_one_letter_code
_entity_poly.pdbx_strand_id
1 'polypeptide(L)' 'MIVCVCKSVSDRKIRASIAEGIDTFDELQFELGVAICCGKCEESVRDVMAQSGVCASRCGVEPQVEAVPLTFYERKAA' A
#
# COMPACT_ATOMS: atom_id res chain seq x y z
N MET A 1 8.45 -14.17 -8.39
CA MET A 1 8.92 -14.30 -6.98
C MET A 1 7.77 -14.01 -6.02
N ILE A 2 7.70 -14.63 -4.83
CA ILE A 2 6.79 -14.19 -3.75
C ILE A 2 7.39 -12.94 -3.10
N VAL A 3 6.60 -11.86 -3.05
CA VAL A 3 7.01 -10.57 -2.46
C VAL A 3 6.39 -10.42 -1.07
N CYS A 4 5.11 -10.76 -0.90
CA CYS A 4 4.45 -10.78 0.42
C CYS A 4 4.06 -12.21 0.80
N VAL A 5 4.74 -12.77 1.81
CA VAL A 5 4.43 -14.11 2.34
C VAL A 5 3.10 -14.12 3.09
N CYS A 6 2.80 -13.08 3.89
CA CYS A 6 1.58 -13.00 4.70
C CYS A 6 0.29 -13.05 3.89
N LYS A 7 0.32 -12.56 2.64
CA LYS A 7 -0.84 -12.49 1.74
C LYS A 7 -0.67 -13.32 0.47
N SER A 8 0.40 -14.12 0.39
CA SER A 8 0.74 -14.92 -0.80
C SER A 8 0.76 -14.10 -2.10
N VAL A 9 1.31 -12.88 -2.05
CA VAL A 9 1.39 -11.98 -3.20
C VAL A 9 2.72 -12.16 -3.91
N SER A 10 2.66 -12.40 -5.22
CA SER A 10 3.83 -12.50 -6.09
C SER A 10 4.10 -11.21 -6.84
N ASP A 11 5.34 -11.02 -7.30
CA ASP A 11 5.74 -9.95 -8.21
C ASP A 11 4.83 -9.88 -9.45
N ARG A 12 4.49 -11.04 -10.04
CA ARG A 12 3.55 -11.10 -11.17
C ARG A 12 2.17 -10.55 -10.82
N LYS A 13 1.68 -10.81 -9.60
CA LYS A 13 0.38 -10.29 -9.14
C LYS A 13 0.42 -8.77 -8.99
N ILE A 14 1.50 -8.24 -8.43
CA ILE A 14 1.72 -6.79 -8.31
C ILE A 14 1.73 -6.13 -9.71
N ARG A 15 2.52 -6.68 -10.64
CA ARG A 15 2.59 -6.16 -12.02
C ARG A 15 1.26 -6.25 -12.77
N ALA A 16 0.46 -7.30 -12.52
CA ALA A 16 -0.87 -7.42 -13.11
C ALA A 16 -1.81 -6.31 -12.59
N SER A 17 -1.83 -6.08 -11.28
CA SER A 17 -2.59 -4.98 -10.66
C SER A 17 -2.19 -3.60 -11.19
N ILE A 18 -0.89 -3.38 -11.41
CA ILE A 18 -0.39 -2.15 -12.05
C ILE A 18 -0.90 -2.04 -13.50
N ALA A 19 -0.85 -3.13 -14.27
CA ALA A 19 -1.36 -3.15 -15.63
C ALA A 19 -2.89 -2.96 -15.71
N GLU A 20 -3.61 -3.28 -14.63
CA GLU A 20 -5.05 -3.01 -14.46
C GLU A 20 -5.34 -1.55 -14.08
N GLY A 21 -4.32 -0.74 -13.80
CA GLY A 21 -4.43 0.71 -13.61
C GLY A 21 -4.07 1.22 -12.22
N ILE A 22 -3.67 0.35 -11.29
CA ILE A 22 -3.23 0.79 -9.95
C ILE A 22 -1.87 1.50 -10.07
N ASP A 23 -1.82 2.76 -9.65
CA ASP A 23 -0.61 3.59 -9.74
C ASP A 23 -0.14 4.15 -8.38
N THR A 24 -0.88 3.87 -7.29
CA THR A 24 -0.49 4.25 -5.93
C THR A 24 -0.20 3.05 -5.03
N PHE A 25 0.64 3.28 -4.01
CA PHE A 25 0.96 2.24 -3.03
C PHE A 25 -0.25 1.92 -2.15
N ASP A 26 -1.01 2.93 -1.73
CA ASP A 26 -2.23 2.76 -0.91
C ASP A 26 -3.29 1.91 -1.62
N GLU A 27 -3.55 2.14 -2.91
CA GLU A 27 -4.45 1.28 -3.70
C GLU A 27 -3.94 -0.17 -3.75
N LEU A 28 -2.63 -0.35 -3.97
CA LEU A 28 -2.04 -1.68 -3.98
C LEU A 28 -2.12 -2.37 -2.60
N GLN A 29 -1.96 -1.62 -1.51
CA GLN A 29 -2.17 -2.11 -0.14
C GLN A 29 -3.62 -2.53 0.07
N PHE A 30 -4.58 -1.72 -0.37
CA PHE A 30 -6.00 -2.01 -0.25
C PHE A 30 -6.39 -3.27 -1.03
N GLU A 31 -5.98 -3.37 -2.30
CA GLU A 31 -6.36 -4.47 -3.19
C GLU A 31 -5.64 -5.78 -2.90
N LEU A 32 -4.33 -5.73 -2.57
CA LEU A 32 -3.52 -6.93 -2.38
C LEU A 32 -3.24 -7.27 -0.92
N GLY A 33 -3.53 -6.36 0.01
CA GLY A 33 -3.22 -6.51 1.44
C GLY A 33 -1.74 -6.44 1.78
N VAL A 34 -0.90 -6.00 0.85
CA VAL A 34 0.56 -5.90 1.03
C VAL A 34 0.92 -4.89 2.11
N ALA A 35 2.00 -5.13 2.85
CA ALA A 35 2.48 -4.28 3.96
C ALA A 35 1.52 -4.06 5.15
N ILE A 36 0.29 -4.61 5.13
CA ILE A 36 -0.67 -4.45 6.24
C ILE A 36 -0.44 -5.45 7.39
N CYS A 37 0.10 -6.65 7.12
CA CYS A 37 0.24 -7.69 8.15
C CYS A 37 1.49 -7.50 9.03
N CYS A 38 2.67 -7.75 8.48
CA CYS A 38 3.93 -7.61 9.21
C CYS A 38 4.81 -6.45 8.71
N GLY A 39 4.37 -5.73 7.67
CA GLY A 39 5.09 -4.61 7.05
C GLY A 39 6.34 -4.97 6.24
N LYS A 40 6.96 -6.13 6.46
CA LYS A 40 8.29 -6.47 5.94
C LYS A 40 8.44 -6.48 4.41
N CYS A 41 7.34 -6.59 3.67
CA CYS A 41 7.38 -6.58 2.20
C CYS A 41 7.31 -5.18 1.59
N GLU A 42 7.13 -4.11 2.39
CA GLU A 42 6.89 -2.76 1.88
C GLU A 42 7.94 -2.30 0.88
N GLU A 43 9.22 -2.33 1.26
CA GLU A 43 10.32 -1.90 0.40
C GLU A 43 10.36 -2.71 -0.90
N SER A 44 10.26 -4.05 -0.80
CA SER A 44 10.24 -4.92 -1.97
C SER A 44 9.05 -4.67 -2.90
N VAL A 45 7.88 -4.29 -2.36
CA VAL A 45 6.72 -3.92 -3.17
C VAL A 45 6.97 -2.58 -3.89
N ARG A 46 7.50 -1.58 -3.18
CA ARG A 46 7.86 -0.28 -3.76
C ARG A 46 8.90 -0.41 -4.87
N ASP A 47 9.88 -1.31 -4.70
CA ASP A 47 10.86 -1.63 -5.75
C ASP A 47 10.19 -2.19 -7.00
N VAL A 48 9.22 -3.11 -6.84
CA VAL A 48 8.48 -3.67 -7.99
C VAL A 48 7.65 -2.60 -8.69
N MET A 49 7.03 -1.68 -7.94
CA MET A 49 6.31 -0.54 -8.51
C MET A 49 7.25 0.37 -9.32
N ALA A 50 8.40 0.73 -8.74
CA ALA A 50 9.41 1.57 -9.41
C ALA A 50 9.94 0.90 -10.69
N GLN A 51 10.23 -0.41 -10.64
CA GLN A 51 10.64 -1.19 -11.81
C GLN A 51 9.54 -1.27 -12.89
N SER A 52 8.28 -1.11 -12.51
CA SER A 52 7.13 -1.12 -13.42
C SER A 52 6.82 0.28 -13.98
N GLY A 53 7.66 1.29 -13.69
CA GLY A 53 7.46 2.66 -14.14
C GLY A 53 6.41 3.43 -13.33
N VAL A 54 5.90 2.83 -12.26
CA VAL A 54 5.02 3.47 -11.29
C VAL A 54 5.91 4.05 -10.19
N CYS A 55 6.46 5.23 -10.44
CA CYS A 55 7.03 6.00 -9.35
C CYS A 55 5.89 6.71 -8.62
N ALA A 56 5.98 6.76 -7.28
CA ALA A 56 5.12 7.63 -6.47
C ALA A 56 5.18 9.11 -6.88
N SER A 57 6.14 9.47 -7.73
CA SER A 57 6.47 10.82 -8.17
C SER A 57 6.30 10.98 -9.68
N ARG A 58 5.11 10.71 -10.24
CA ARG A 58 4.57 11.66 -11.23
C ARG A 58 4.25 12.93 -10.45
N CYS A 59 5.29 13.72 -10.19
CA CYS A 59 5.27 14.90 -9.33
C CYS A 59 4.14 15.85 -9.78
N GLY A 60 3.10 15.94 -8.96
CA GLY A 60 1.94 16.79 -9.20
C GLY A 60 0.77 16.64 -8.21
N VAL A 61 0.77 15.65 -7.32
CA VAL A 61 -0.31 15.50 -6.31
C VAL A 61 0.28 15.42 -4.91
N GLU A 62 -0.09 16.38 -4.06
CA GLU A 62 0.17 16.32 -2.62
C GLU A 62 -0.74 15.25 -1.98
N PRO A 63 -0.22 14.40 -1.07
CA PRO A 63 -1.08 13.47 -0.35
C PRO A 63 -1.98 14.26 0.59
N GLN A 64 -3.30 14.19 0.37
CA GLN A 64 -4.31 14.73 1.28
C GLN A 64 -4.38 13.81 2.52
N VAL A 65 -3.41 13.94 3.42
CA VAL A 65 -3.52 13.38 4.77
C VAL A 65 -4.39 14.35 5.56
N GLU A 66 -5.71 14.22 5.42
CA GLU A 66 -6.64 14.96 6.26
C GLU A 66 -6.67 14.28 7.64
N ALA A 67 -5.85 14.80 8.55
CA ALA A 67 -5.80 14.35 9.93
C ALA A 67 -7.12 14.70 10.64
N VAL A 68 -8.09 13.80 10.58
CA VAL A 68 -9.34 13.93 11.33
C VAL A 68 -9.07 13.60 12.81
N PRO A 69 -9.40 14.49 13.76
CA PRO A 69 -9.20 14.22 15.17
C PRO A 69 -10.10 13.08 15.63
N LEU A 70 -9.51 11.98 16.09
CA LEU A 70 -10.24 10.89 16.73
C LEU A 70 -10.67 11.32 18.13
N THR A 71 -11.96 11.57 18.33
CA THR A 71 -12.52 11.81 19.66
C THR A 71 -12.54 10.49 20.43
N PHE A 72 -11.67 10.35 21.41
CA PHE A 72 -11.74 9.28 22.41
C PHE A 72 -13.07 9.42 23.17
N TYR A 73 -14.02 8.50 22.95
CA TYR A 73 -15.15 8.36 23.88
C TYR A 73 -14.60 7.88 25.22
N GLU A 74 -14.63 8.74 26.24
CA GLU A 74 -14.21 8.39 27.59
C GLU A 74 -15.05 7.22 28.12
N ARG A 75 -14.41 6.07 28.35
CA ARG A 75 -14.98 4.99 29.16
C ARG A 75 -15.00 5.45 30.62
N LYS A 76 -16.13 5.96 31.11
CA LYS A 76 -16.39 6.01 32.55
C LYS A 76 -16.50 4.57 33.06
N ALA A 77 -15.47 4.09 33.74
CA ALA A 77 -15.58 2.90 34.58
C ALA A 77 -16.49 3.24 35.77
N ALA A 78 -17.54 2.44 35.96
CA ALA A 78 -18.41 2.48 37.13
C ALA A 78 -17.84 1.59 38.24
#